data_AF-A0A9P4GAH9-F1
#
_entry.id   AF-A0A9P4GAH9-F1
#
_cell.length_a   1.000
_cell.length_b   1.000
_cell.length_c   1.000
_cell.angle_alpha   90.00
_cell.angle_beta   90.00
_cell.angle_gamma   90.00
#
_symmetry.space_group_name_H-M   'P 1'
#
loop_
_entity.id
_entity.type
_entity.pdbx_description
1 polymer ?
#
loop_
_entity_poly.entity_id
_entity_poly.type
_entity_poly.pdbx_seq_one_letter_code
_entity_poly.pdbx_strand_id
1 'polypeptide(L)'
;QGASLRQTNKLFEVQRVCHVADEMLSRMYEVKNHMAEFEAYIQTQKDENKPLYQWAKYTGYRAISRAISGLDEAATLFEPVHLPKEDVKVYLRKATQFSLSVSKVAVFAMGVMGAKFDTCIDEIEESDLSVEGQVNAMKLVTAELKKLVKHCTRATGRVYATLDLLRESLTVEGTDRELDIPSIQKLISESEAQRRASRKSWIWTAAGILLSAATSAAIGITAAHLGPAGFDLALNSNGRGNGLYAQVVDLVQRTQAVTNLTGEIYSVKLQDIDDRYQELASLSEAHGLRIDNIVDALGPSNTEGLYYSTTPKPDYPVPDAVYHHIRKISDNTGQHMQRLYHDMEQMRKNINRMDLRLIKRLEKVDRMG
;
A
#
# COMPACT_ATOMS: atom_id res chain seq x y z
N GLN A 1 -50.57 -15.42 -15.00
CA GLN A 1 -49.86 -16.32 -14.07
C GLN A 1 -48.33 -16.32 -14.27
N GLY A 2 -47.79 -16.35 -15.50
CA GLY A 2 -46.32 -16.35 -15.72
C GLY A 2 -45.53 -15.10 -15.27
N ALA A 3 -46.14 -13.90 -15.26
CA ALA A 3 -45.47 -12.68 -14.78
C ALA A 3 -45.20 -12.70 -13.26
N SER A 4 -46.11 -13.29 -12.47
CA SER A 4 -45.96 -13.40 -11.02
C SER A 4 -44.80 -14.31 -10.62
N LEU A 5 -44.58 -15.41 -11.34
CA LEU A 5 -43.47 -16.36 -11.07
C LEU A 5 -42.10 -15.77 -11.43
N ARG A 6 -42.02 -14.91 -12.47
CA ARG A 6 -40.77 -14.23 -12.83
C ARG A 6 -40.38 -13.17 -11.80
N GLN A 7 -41.35 -12.49 -11.21
CA GLN A 7 -41.09 -11.47 -10.20
C GLN A 7 -40.60 -12.07 -8.87
N THR A 8 -41.16 -13.21 -8.46
CA THR A 8 -40.71 -13.92 -7.25
C THR A 8 -39.28 -14.44 -7.39
N ASN A 9 -38.91 -15.01 -8.54
CA ASN A 9 -37.55 -15.54 -8.75
C ASN A 9 -36.47 -14.45 -8.68
N LYS A 10 -36.73 -13.28 -9.29
CA LYS A 10 -35.79 -12.14 -9.20
C LYS A 10 -35.58 -11.65 -7.77
N LEU A 11 -36.64 -11.64 -6.95
CA LEU A 11 -36.56 -11.19 -5.56
C LEU A 11 -35.70 -12.15 -4.72
N PHE A 12 -35.82 -13.47 -4.94
CA PHE A 12 -34.96 -14.46 -4.29
C PHE A 12 -33.49 -14.34 -4.70
N GLU A 13 -33.20 -14.08 -5.98
CA GLU A 13 -31.83 -13.86 -6.48
C GLU A 13 -31.19 -12.63 -5.82
N VAL A 14 -31.90 -11.50 -5.80
CA VAL A 14 -31.42 -10.27 -5.16
C VAL A 14 -31.17 -10.49 -3.66
N GLN A 15 -32.08 -11.15 -2.96
CA GLN A 15 -31.92 -11.44 -1.54
C GLN A 15 -30.71 -12.34 -1.26
N ARG A 16 -30.49 -13.37 -2.09
CA ARG A 16 -29.32 -14.26 -1.97
C ARG A 16 -28.02 -13.48 -2.14
N VAL A 17 -27.92 -12.61 -3.15
CA VAL A 17 -26.67 -11.86 -3.39
C VAL A 17 -26.44 -10.79 -2.31
N CYS A 18 -27.47 -10.09 -1.85
CA CYS A 18 -27.36 -9.18 -0.70
C CYS A 18 -26.82 -9.90 0.54
N HIS A 19 -27.29 -11.13 0.79
CA HIS A 19 -26.79 -11.93 1.90
C HIS A 19 -25.30 -12.25 1.77
N VAL A 20 -24.82 -12.60 0.56
CA VAL A 20 -23.39 -12.85 0.33
C VAL A 20 -22.56 -11.55 0.46
N ALA A 21 -23.07 -10.41 0.00
CA ALA A 21 -22.41 -9.11 0.19
C ALA A 21 -22.29 -8.75 1.68
N ASP A 22 -23.34 -8.98 2.47
CA ASP A 22 -23.32 -8.81 3.92
C ASP A 22 -22.31 -9.75 4.59
N GLU A 23 -22.21 -11.00 4.15
CA GLU A 23 -21.21 -11.95 4.62
C GLU A 23 -19.79 -11.45 4.31
N MET A 24 -19.52 -11.01 3.08
CA MET A 24 -18.23 -10.41 2.71
C MET A 24 -17.88 -9.22 3.61
N LEU A 25 -18.83 -8.31 3.86
CA LEU A 25 -18.63 -7.19 4.77
C LEU A 25 -18.36 -7.63 6.21
N SER A 26 -19.06 -8.65 6.70
CA SER A 26 -18.81 -9.23 8.02
C SER A 26 -17.40 -9.79 8.11
N ARG A 27 -16.93 -10.50 7.09
CA ARG A 27 -15.55 -11.03 7.03
C ARG A 27 -14.50 -9.92 6.93
N MET A 28 -14.74 -8.86 6.16
CA MET A 28 -13.86 -7.68 6.13
C MET A 28 -13.79 -7.01 7.52
N TYR A 29 -14.91 -6.95 8.23
CA TYR A 29 -14.96 -6.43 9.60
C TYR A 29 -14.20 -7.31 10.60
N GLU A 30 -14.29 -8.64 10.49
CA GLU A 30 -13.48 -9.58 11.28
C GLU A 30 -11.98 -9.36 11.05
N VAL A 31 -11.54 -9.24 9.79
CA VAL A 31 -10.13 -8.93 9.45
C VAL A 31 -9.72 -7.59 10.08
N LYS A 32 -10.58 -6.56 10.00
CA LYS A 32 -10.34 -5.26 10.65
C LYS A 32 -10.13 -5.41 12.15
N ASN A 33 -10.97 -6.17 12.86
CA ASN A 33 -10.86 -6.31 14.32
C ASN A 33 -9.58 -7.02 14.73
N HIS A 34 -9.20 -8.12 14.06
CA HIS A 34 -7.94 -8.81 14.35
C HIS A 34 -6.70 -7.97 13.99
N MET A 35 -6.81 -7.10 12.99
CA MET A 35 -5.77 -6.11 12.72
C MET A 35 -5.71 -5.04 13.82
N ALA A 36 -6.85 -4.58 14.36
CA ALA A 36 -6.84 -3.66 15.50
C ALA A 36 -6.23 -4.28 16.77
N GLU A 37 -6.50 -5.56 17.04
CA GLU A 37 -5.82 -6.31 18.12
C GLU A 37 -4.30 -6.37 17.89
N PHE A 38 -3.89 -6.52 16.64
CA PHE A 38 -2.47 -6.50 16.26
C PHE A 38 -1.84 -5.12 16.44
N GLU A 39 -2.54 -4.05 16.08
CA GLU A 39 -2.12 -2.66 16.35
C GLU A 39 -1.90 -2.44 17.84
N ALA A 40 -2.85 -2.87 18.68
CA ALA A 40 -2.76 -2.76 20.12
C ALA A 40 -1.54 -3.50 20.68
N TYR A 41 -1.29 -4.74 20.20
CA TYR A 41 -0.08 -5.48 20.57
C TYR A 41 1.20 -4.72 20.21
N ILE A 42 1.34 -4.22 18.98
CA ILE A 42 2.53 -3.47 18.55
C ILE A 42 2.71 -2.19 19.36
N GLN A 43 1.61 -1.48 19.63
CA GLN A 43 1.62 -0.25 20.43
C GLN A 43 2.07 -0.54 21.87
N THR A 44 1.56 -1.59 22.52
CA THR A 44 2.01 -1.99 23.86
C THR A 44 3.50 -2.33 23.89
N GLN A 45 4.00 -3.13 22.94
CA GLN A 45 5.43 -3.47 22.90
C GLN A 45 6.30 -2.24 22.66
N LYS A 46 5.83 -1.29 21.84
CA LYS A 46 6.49 -0.01 21.58
C LYS A 46 6.55 0.85 22.83
N ASP A 47 5.44 0.97 23.56
CA ASP A 47 5.33 1.83 24.75
C ASP A 47 6.14 1.33 25.93
N GLU A 48 6.32 0.01 26.05
CA GLU A 48 7.25 -0.60 27.00
C GLU A 48 8.72 -0.37 26.63
N ASN A 49 8.99 0.20 25.45
CA ASN A 49 10.31 0.45 24.88
C ASN A 49 11.27 -0.75 24.93
N LYS A 50 10.73 -1.97 24.85
CA LYS A 50 11.55 -3.18 24.88
C LYS A 50 12.32 -3.33 23.57
N PRO A 51 13.56 -3.87 23.63
CA PRO A 51 14.27 -4.31 22.44
C PRO A 51 13.46 -5.35 21.66
N LEU A 52 13.56 -5.33 20.34
CA LEU A 52 12.69 -6.15 19.48
C LEU A 52 12.84 -7.66 19.74
N TYR A 53 14.04 -8.12 20.10
CA TYR A 53 14.30 -9.52 20.45
C TYR A 53 13.67 -9.95 21.79
N GLN A 54 13.20 -9.01 22.61
CA GLN A 54 12.50 -9.26 23.87
C GLN A 54 10.98 -9.14 23.74
N TRP A 55 10.46 -8.82 22.56
CA TRP A 55 9.02 -8.68 22.36
C TRP A 55 8.30 -10.02 22.56
N ALA A 56 7.17 -9.98 23.25
CA ALA A 56 6.36 -11.17 23.46
C ALA A 56 5.77 -11.64 22.11
N LYS A 57 5.94 -12.92 21.74
CA LYS A 57 5.43 -13.42 20.44
C LYS A 57 3.94 -13.14 20.24
N TYR A 58 3.58 -12.53 19.11
CA TYR A 58 2.16 -12.31 18.78
C TYR A 58 1.47 -13.62 18.41
N THR A 59 0.41 -13.97 19.14
CA THR A 59 -0.34 -15.22 18.95
C THR A 59 -1.52 -15.07 17.99
N GLY A 60 -1.96 -13.84 17.70
CA GLY A 60 -3.14 -13.53 16.89
C GLY A 60 -3.00 -13.74 15.37
N TYR A 61 -1.81 -14.06 14.86
CA TYR A 61 -1.61 -14.29 13.41
C TYR A 61 -2.53 -15.37 12.81
N ARG A 62 -2.84 -16.41 13.58
CA ARG A 62 -3.77 -17.47 13.13
C ARG A 62 -5.21 -16.96 13.00
N ALA A 63 -5.61 -15.99 13.82
CA ALA A 63 -6.94 -15.37 13.73
C ALA A 63 -7.05 -14.52 12.47
N ILE A 64 -6.04 -13.68 12.19
CA ILE A 64 -5.94 -12.91 10.94
C ILE A 64 -6.01 -13.83 9.72
N SER A 65 -5.22 -14.91 9.69
CA SER A 65 -5.27 -15.87 8.58
C SER A 65 -6.63 -16.53 8.38
N ARG A 66 -7.30 -16.92 9.48
CA ARG A 66 -8.63 -17.54 9.41
C ARG A 66 -9.69 -16.57 8.89
N ALA A 67 -9.69 -15.34 9.38
CA ALA A 67 -10.60 -14.29 8.89
C ALA A 67 -10.37 -13.99 7.39
N ILE A 68 -9.11 -13.96 6.94
CA ILE A 68 -8.79 -13.82 5.51
C ILE A 68 -9.30 -15.02 4.70
N SER A 69 -9.12 -16.25 5.18
CA SER A 69 -9.63 -17.44 4.49
C SER A 69 -11.16 -17.40 4.38
N GLY A 70 -11.87 -17.03 5.45
CA GLY A 70 -13.33 -16.87 5.41
C GLY A 70 -13.77 -15.75 4.46
N LEU A 71 -12.97 -14.67 4.34
CA LEU A 71 -13.21 -13.62 3.35
C LEU A 71 -13.03 -14.11 1.92
N ASP A 72 -11.96 -14.88 1.65
CA ASP A 72 -11.72 -15.49 0.34
C ASP A 72 -12.87 -16.45 -0.03
N GLU A 73 -13.34 -17.28 0.91
CA GLU A 73 -14.50 -18.17 0.71
C GLU A 73 -15.78 -17.40 0.36
N ALA A 74 -16.14 -16.39 1.15
CA ALA A 74 -17.32 -15.56 0.88
C ALA A 74 -17.24 -14.85 -0.49
N ALA A 75 -16.05 -14.37 -0.86
CA ALA A 75 -15.83 -13.73 -2.16
C ALA A 75 -16.04 -14.67 -3.35
N THR A 76 -15.74 -15.98 -3.21
CA THR A 76 -15.98 -16.96 -4.29
C THR A 76 -17.46 -17.24 -4.57
N LEU A 77 -18.33 -16.98 -3.60
CA LEU A 77 -19.78 -17.17 -3.72
C LEU A 77 -20.50 -15.95 -4.29
N PHE A 78 -19.78 -14.84 -4.51
CA PHE A 78 -20.36 -13.58 -4.90
C PHE A 78 -20.55 -13.46 -6.40
N GLU A 79 -21.80 -13.28 -6.83
CA GLU A 79 -22.20 -13.12 -8.22
C GLU A 79 -22.57 -11.65 -8.50
N PRO A 80 -22.35 -11.12 -9.72
CA PRO A 80 -22.77 -9.77 -10.07
C PRO A 80 -24.28 -9.55 -9.91
N VAL A 81 -24.68 -8.43 -9.32
CA VAL A 81 -26.08 -8.09 -9.05
C VAL A 81 -26.35 -6.61 -9.29
N HIS A 82 -27.56 -6.33 -9.78
CA HIS A 82 -28.08 -4.98 -9.90
C HIS A 82 -28.81 -4.64 -8.60
N LEU A 83 -28.35 -3.60 -7.91
CA LEU A 83 -28.98 -3.10 -6.69
C LEU A 83 -29.39 -1.64 -6.85
N PRO A 84 -30.36 -1.17 -6.05
CA PRO A 84 -30.63 0.25 -5.92
C PRO A 84 -29.36 1.03 -5.57
N LYS A 85 -29.21 2.22 -6.16
CA LYS A 85 -28.02 3.08 -6.00
C LYS A 85 -27.63 3.31 -4.53
N GLU A 86 -28.64 3.51 -3.67
CA GLU A 86 -28.42 3.78 -2.26
C GLU A 86 -27.87 2.57 -1.49
N ASP A 87 -28.31 1.36 -1.84
CA ASP A 87 -27.79 0.14 -1.24
C ASP A 87 -26.32 -0.09 -1.64
N VAL A 88 -26.01 0.05 -2.94
CA VAL A 88 -24.62 -0.04 -3.45
C VAL A 88 -23.70 0.93 -2.72
N LYS A 89 -24.13 2.19 -2.53
CA LYS A 89 -23.36 3.19 -1.77
C LYS A 89 -23.08 2.75 -0.33
N VAL A 90 -24.04 2.14 0.35
CA VAL A 90 -23.86 1.65 1.73
C VAL A 90 -22.80 0.54 1.77
N TYR A 91 -22.89 -0.46 0.89
CA TYR A 91 -21.92 -1.55 0.81
C TYR A 91 -20.51 -1.04 0.53
N LEU A 92 -20.35 -0.22 -0.52
CA LEU A 92 -19.05 0.31 -0.93
C LEU A 92 -18.44 1.23 0.12
N ARG A 93 -19.25 2.03 0.82
CA ARG A 93 -18.78 2.89 1.93
C ARG A 93 -18.21 2.05 3.07
N LYS A 94 -18.95 1.03 3.52
CA LYS A 94 -18.49 0.12 4.60
C LYS A 94 -17.22 -0.63 4.19
N ALA A 95 -17.19 -1.23 3.00
CA ALA A 95 -16.04 -1.93 2.47
C ALA A 95 -14.79 -1.02 2.40
N THR A 96 -14.96 0.22 1.94
CA THR A 96 -13.90 1.24 1.90
C THR A 96 -13.42 1.60 3.31
N GLN A 97 -14.32 1.80 4.27
CA GLN A 97 -13.93 2.08 5.65
C GLN A 97 -13.11 0.94 6.26
N PHE A 98 -13.49 -0.31 6.02
CA PHE A 98 -12.76 -1.48 6.51
C PHE A 98 -11.39 -1.63 5.85
N SER A 99 -11.29 -1.48 4.52
CA SER A 99 -10.02 -1.55 3.80
C SER A 99 -9.03 -0.47 4.23
N LEU A 100 -9.49 0.76 4.42
CA LEU A 100 -8.66 1.86 4.93
C LEU A 100 -8.18 1.60 6.36
N SER A 101 -9.05 1.05 7.22
CA SER A 101 -8.70 0.71 8.61
C SER A 101 -7.59 -0.36 8.64
N VAL A 102 -7.77 -1.46 7.90
CA VAL A 102 -6.76 -2.54 7.78
C VAL A 102 -5.44 -2.00 7.22
N SER A 103 -5.51 -1.11 6.23
CA SER A 103 -4.32 -0.46 5.65
C SER A 103 -3.59 0.43 6.63
N LYS A 104 -4.32 1.18 7.47
CA LYS A 104 -3.75 2.05 8.48
C LYS A 104 -2.96 1.24 9.51
N VAL A 105 -3.55 0.15 10.01
CA VAL A 105 -2.86 -0.78 10.91
C VAL A 105 -1.59 -1.34 10.27
N ALA A 106 -1.68 -1.84 9.03
CA ALA A 106 -0.54 -2.43 8.36
C ALA A 106 0.63 -1.44 8.21
N VAL A 107 0.33 -0.20 7.81
CA VAL A 107 1.31 0.89 7.72
C VAL A 107 1.93 1.21 9.08
N PHE A 108 1.09 1.35 10.12
CA PHE A 108 1.56 1.60 11.48
C PHE A 108 2.49 0.48 11.97
N ALA A 109 2.07 -0.78 11.87
CA ALA A 109 2.82 -1.94 12.35
C ALA A 109 4.17 -2.07 11.62
N MET A 110 4.17 -1.93 10.29
CA MET A 110 5.41 -1.96 9.50
C MET A 110 6.34 -0.78 9.85
N GLY A 111 5.81 0.39 10.22
CA GLY A 111 6.63 1.53 10.63
C GLY A 111 7.25 1.41 11.99
N VAL A 112 6.51 0.93 12.98
CA VAL A 112 7.06 0.67 14.30
C VAL A 112 8.12 -0.42 14.23
N MET A 113 7.82 -1.54 13.56
CA MET A 113 8.79 -2.63 13.40
C MET A 113 10.01 -2.20 12.64
N GLY A 114 9.85 -1.38 11.60
CA GLY A 114 10.95 -0.87 10.83
C GLY A 114 11.92 -0.06 11.68
N ALA A 115 11.40 0.95 12.37
CA ALA A 115 12.21 1.79 13.26
C ALA A 115 12.86 0.98 14.40
N LYS A 116 12.17 -0.03 14.93
CA LYS A 116 12.73 -0.92 15.96
C LYS A 116 13.77 -1.89 15.41
N PHE A 117 13.63 -2.33 14.17
CA PHE A 117 14.60 -3.21 13.54
C PHE A 117 15.93 -2.48 13.27
N ASP A 118 15.86 -1.20 12.91
CA ASP A 118 17.05 -0.36 12.67
C ASP A 118 17.96 -0.29 13.91
N THR A 119 17.39 -0.18 15.12
CA THR A 119 18.18 -0.16 16.36
C THR A 119 18.43 -1.55 16.95
N CYS A 120 17.69 -2.57 16.50
CA CYS A 120 17.75 -3.91 17.09
C CYS A 120 19.10 -4.59 16.89
N ILE A 121 19.81 -4.32 15.79
CA ILE A 121 21.11 -4.95 15.53
C ILE A 121 22.12 -4.45 16.55
N ASP A 122 22.24 -3.13 16.70
CA ASP A 122 23.11 -2.50 17.69
C ASP A 122 22.73 -2.94 19.11
N GLU A 123 21.43 -2.95 19.45
CA GLU A 123 20.93 -3.42 20.75
C GLU A 123 21.29 -4.89 21.05
N ILE A 124 21.34 -5.75 20.02
CA ILE A 124 21.75 -7.16 20.19
C ILE A 124 23.27 -7.25 20.34
N GLU A 125 24.04 -6.52 19.54
CA GLU A 125 25.50 -6.53 19.57
C GLU A 125 26.06 -5.96 20.88
N GLU A 126 25.43 -4.92 21.43
CA GLU A 126 25.76 -4.29 22.70
C GLU A 126 25.25 -5.06 23.93
N SER A 127 24.41 -6.10 23.74
CA SER A 127 23.85 -6.87 24.84
C SER A 127 24.84 -7.86 25.46
N ASP A 128 24.63 -8.20 26.75
CA ASP A 128 25.37 -9.24 27.47
C ASP A 128 25.08 -10.68 26.98
N LEU A 129 24.39 -10.85 25.84
CA LEU A 129 24.13 -12.17 25.28
C LEU A 129 25.44 -12.81 24.81
N SER A 130 25.54 -14.13 24.94
CA SER A 130 26.61 -14.88 24.28
C SER A 130 26.50 -14.71 22.75
N VAL A 131 27.60 -14.93 22.03
CA VAL A 131 27.62 -14.89 20.56
C VAL A 131 26.52 -15.76 19.95
N GLU A 132 26.31 -16.96 20.50
CA GLU A 132 25.21 -17.84 20.09
C GLU A 132 23.82 -17.26 20.43
N GLY A 133 23.69 -16.62 21.59
CA GLY A 133 22.49 -15.90 21.99
C GLY A 133 22.13 -14.75 21.05
N GLN A 134 23.12 -13.96 20.61
CA GLN A 134 22.95 -12.87 19.64
C GLN A 134 22.47 -13.40 18.29
N VAL A 135 23.07 -14.47 17.77
CA VAL A 135 22.63 -15.12 16.52
C VAL A 135 21.19 -15.62 16.63
N ASN A 136 20.83 -16.24 17.76
CA ASN A 136 19.47 -16.72 18.00
C ASN A 136 18.46 -15.58 18.12
N ALA A 137 18.81 -14.47 18.78
CA ALA A 137 18.00 -13.27 18.88
C ALA A 137 17.73 -12.66 17.49
N MET A 138 18.76 -12.50 16.66
CA MET A 138 18.64 -11.98 15.30
C MET A 138 17.76 -12.87 14.42
N LYS A 139 17.90 -14.19 14.55
CA LYS A 139 17.05 -15.17 13.85
C LYS A 139 15.58 -15.05 14.28
N LEU A 140 15.32 -14.89 15.59
CA LEU A 140 13.97 -14.72 16.13
C LEU A 140 13.31 -13.44 15.60
N VAL A 141 14.02 -12.32 15.67
CA VAL A 141 13.57 -11.02 15.18
C VAL A 141 13.25 -11.08 13.68
N THR A 142 14.16 -11.63 12.88
CA THR A 142 13.98 -11.78 11.43
C THR A 142 12.76 -12.65 11.11
N ALA A 143 12.60 -13.77 11.83
CA ALA A 143 11.45 -14.65 11.66
C ALA A 143 10.13 -13.96 11.99
N GLU A 144 10.11 -13.07 12.99
CA GLU A 144 8.91 -12.35 13.39
C GLU A 144 8.57 -11.20 12.46
N LEU A 145 9.57 -10.45 12.00
CA LEU A 145 9.40 -9.44 10.95
C LEU A 145 8.80 -10.06 9.67
N LYS A 146 9.31 -11.24 9.26
CA LYS A 146 8.77 -11.98 8.11
C LYS A 146 7.28 -12.32 8.29
N LYS A 147 6.86 -12.73 9.49
CA LYS A 147 5.44 -13.00 9.77
C LYS A 147 4.61 -11.73 9.73
N LEU A 148 5.04 -10.66 10.40
CA LEU A 148 4.32 -9.38 10.40
C LEU A 148 4.08 -8.89 8.97
N VAL A 149 5.13 -8.84 8.14
CA VAL A 149 5.03 -8.38 6.75
C VAL A 149 4.09 -9.28 5.95
N LYS A 150 4.22 -10.60 6.07
CA LYS A 150 3.34 -11.56 5.38
C LYS A 150 1.87 -11.36 5.74
N HIS A 151 1.54 -11.21 7.03
CA HIS A 151 0.16 -11.09 7.48
C HIS A 151 -0.44 -9.72 7.16
N CYS A 152 0.34 -8.64 7.31
CA CYS A 152 -0.09 -7.29 6.94
C CYS A 152 -0.39 -7.20 5.44
N THR A 153 0.55 -7.60 4.59
CA THR A 153 0.41 -7.52 3.13
C THR A 153 -0.73 -8.41 2.63
N ARG A 154 -0.87 -9.62 3.17
CA ARG A 154 -1.99 -10.52 2.84
C ARG A 154 -3.34 -9.94 3.27
N ALA A 155 -3.44 -9.40 4.50
CA ALA A 155 -4.68 -8.80 4.98
C ALA A 155 -5.09 -7.60 4.11
N THR A 156 -4.17 -6.67 3.84
CA THR A 156 -4.44 -5.53 2.97
C THR A 156 -4.81 -5.97 1.56
N GLY A 157 -4.04 -6.89 0.97
CA GLY A 157 -4.27 -7.36 -0.39
C GLY A 157 -5.64 -7.99 -0.58
N ARG A 158 -6.08 -8.84 0.36
CA ARG A 158 -7.38 -9.51 0.29
C ARG A 158 -8.54 -8.56 0.54
N VAL A 159 -8.46 -7.67 1.53
CA VAL A 159 -9.54 -6.70 1.80
C VAL A 159 -9.72 -5.71 0.63
N TYR A 160 -8.65 -5.31 -0.05
CA TYR A 160 -8.78 -4.51 -1.29
C TYR A 160 -9.33 -5.33 -2.47
N ALA A 161 -8.89 -6.58 -2.64
CA ALA A 161 -9.45 -7.44 -3.68
C ALA A 161 -10.97 -7.63 -3.52
N THR A 162 -11.44 -7.81 -2.28
CA THR A 162 -12.89 -7.86 -1.97
C THR A 162 -13.58 -6.53 -2.27
N LEU A 163 -12.99 -5.39 -1.91
CA LEU A 163 -13.54 -4.07 -2.24
C LEU A 163 -13.65 -3.85 -3.75
N ASP A 164 -12.62 -4.24 -4.50
CA ASP A 164 -12.60 -4.14 -5.97
C ASP A 164 -13.69 -5.05 -6.57
N LEU A 165 -13.83 -6.29 -6.07
CA LEU A 165 -14.90 -7.20 -6.46
C LEU A 165 -16.30 -6.62 -6.19
N LEU A 166 -16.54 -6.01 -5.02
CA LEU A 166 -17.81 -5.34 -4.71
C LEU A 166 -18.09 -4.18 -5.67
N ARG A 167 -17.06 -3.42 -6.08
CA ARG A 167 -17.22 -2.30 -7.05
C ARG A 167 -17.56 -2.79 -8.45
N GLU A 168 -16.97 -3.90 -8.88
CA GLU A 168 -17.18 -4.48 -10.20
C GLU A 168 -18.54 -5.19 -10.31
N SER A 169 -18.95 -5.89 -9.26
CA SER A 169 -20.14 -6.74 -9.26
C SER A 169 -21.42 -6.04 -8.82
N LEU A 170 -21.35 -4.94 -8.05
CA LEU A 170 -22.52 -4.16 -7.66
C LEU A 170 -22.79 -3.06 -8.70
N THR A 171 -23.63 -3.36 -9.69
CA THR A 171 -24.05 -2.39 -10.70
C THR A 171 -25.26 -1.60 -10.22
N VAL A 172 -25.31 -0.30 -10.54
CA VAL A 172 -26.46 0.56 -10.26
C VAL A 172 -27.52 0.31 -11.33
N GLU A 173 -28.75 0.02 -10.93
CA GLU A 173 -29.88 -0.10 -11.85
C GLU A 173 -30.25 1.29 -12.41
N GLY A 174 -29.78 1.59 -13.63
CA GLY A 174 -30.01 2.88 -14.31
C GLY A 174 -28.80 3.31 -15.15
N THR A 175 -29.04 3.86 -16.34
CA THR A 175 -28.04 4.14 -17.39
C THR A 175 -26.98 5.20 -17.06
N ASP A 176 -27.02 5.82 -15.89
CA ASP A 176 -26.05 6.86 -15.55
C ASP A 176 -24.85 6.24 -14.82
N ARG A 177 -23.86 5.84 -15.62
CA ARG A 177 -22.50 5.44 -15.21
C ARG A 177 -21.69 6.55 -14.53
N GLU A 178 -22.33 7.60 -14.02
CA GLU A 178 -21.74 8.50 -13.02
C GLU A 178 -21.83 7.82 -11.65
N LEU A 179 -21.08 6.73 -11.49
CA LEU A 179 -20.67 6.27 -10.18
C LEU A 179 -19.90 7.43 -9.54
N ASP A 180 -20.30 7.76 -8.32
CA ASP A 180 -19.94 8.92 -7.51
C ASP A 180 -18.45 8.90 -7.10
N ILE A 181 -17.56 9.00 -8.09
CA ILE A 181 -16.12 9.25 -7.95
C ILE A 181 -15.84 10.38 -6.93
N PRO A 182 -16.62 11.47 -6.84
CA PRO A 182 -16.41 12.54 -5.86
C PRO A 182 -16.49 12.07 -4.42
N SER A 183 -17.42 11.18 -4.07
CA SER A 183 -17.58 10.68 -2.70
C SER A 183 -16.41 9.79 -2.25
N ILE A 184 -15.88 8.97 -3.16
CA ILE A 184 -14.68 8.15 -2.90
C ILE A 184 -13.43 9.04 -2.84
N GLN A 185 -13.30 10.01 -3.76
CA GLN A 185 -12.22 11.00 -3.73
C GLN A 185 -12.24 11.84 -2.45
N LYS A 186 -13.43 12.19 -1.93
CA LYS A 186 -13.56 12.91 -0.65
C LYS A 186 -13.04 12.06 0.52
N LEU A 187 -13.46 10.79 0.62
CA LEU A 187 -12.96 9.88 1.66
C LEU A 187 -11.44 9.64 1.55
N ILE A 188 -10.92 9.50 0.33
CA ILE A 188 -9.49 9.35 0.09
C ILE A 188 -8.76 10.63 0.48
N SER A 189 -9.21 11.81 0.03
CA SER A 189 -8.58 13.09 0.32
C SER A 189 -8.62 13.46 1.80
N GLU A 190 -9.71 13.18 2.52
CA GLU A 190 -9.79 13.31 3.98
C GLU A 190 -8.78 12.38 4.67
N SER A 191 -8.69 11.13 4.24
CA SER A 191 -7.72 10.17 4.78
C SER A 191 -6.26 10.55 4.44
N GLU A 192 -6.02 11.16 3.28
CA GLU A 192 -4.71 11.59 2.82
C GLU A 192 -4.25 12.88 3.50
N ALA A 193 -5.17 13.82 3.74
CA ALA A 193 -4.90 15.02 4.53
C ALA A 193 -4.44 14.65 5.94
N GLN A 194 -5.08 13.65 6.54
CA GLN A 194 -4.70 13.12 7.86
C GLN A 194 -3.36 12.35 7.83
N ARG A 195 -2.94 11.81 6.67
CA ARG A 195 -1.66 11.10 6.46
C ARG A 195 -0.49 12.02 6.09
N ARG A 196 -0.72 13.17 5.47
CA ARG A 196 0.36 14.11 5.08
C ARG A 196 1.13 14.63 6.30
N ALA A 197 0.51 14.65 7.48
CA ALA A 197 1.18 14.95 8.74
C ALA A 197 2.22 13.91 9.19
N SER A 198 2.19 12.67 8.69
CA SER A 198 3.06 11.57 9.18
C SER A 198 3.99 10.95 8.11
N ARG A 199 3.97 11.41 6.86
CA ARG A 199 4.46 10.64 5.69
C ARG A 199 5.94 10.84 5.32
N LYS A 200 6.57 11.98 5.65
CA LYS A 200 7.89 12.32 5.06
C LYS A 200 9.05 11.41 5.51
N SER A 201 8.93 10.68 6.62
CA SER A 201 10.02 9.82 7.12
C SER A 201 9.89 8.34 6.71
N TRP A 202 8.68 7.78 6.63
CA TRP A 202 8.50 6.32 6.74
C TRP A 202 8.67 5.49 5.46
N ILE A 203 8.26 6.02 4.29
CA ILE A 203 8.34 5.27 3.01
C ILE A 203 9.82 4.99 2.65
N TRP A 204 10.70 5.93 2.99
CA TRP A 204 12.14 5.83 2.81
C TRP A 204 12.77 4.79 3.75
N THR A 205 12.32 4.73 5.00
CA THR A 205 12.81 3.75 5.97
C THR A 205 12.39 2.33 5.61
N ALA A 206 11.11 2.09 5.28
CA ALA A 206 10.60 0.73 5.06
C ALA A 206 11.24 0.01 3.84
N ALA A 207 11.49 0.75 2.75
CA ALA A 207 12.21 0.20 1.60
C ALA A 207 13.70 -0.05 1.92
N GLY A 208 14.33 0.84 2.69
CA GLY A 208 15.70 0.69 3.18
C GLY A 208 15.87 -0.53 4.09
N ILE A 209 14.95 -0.72 5.05
CA ILE A 209 14.96 -1.83 6.03
C ILE A 209 14.82 -3.20 5.36
N LEU A 210 13.92 -3.33 4.38
CA LEU A 210 13.73 -4.62 3.68
C LEU A 210 14.95 -5.01 2.84
N LEU A 211 15.65 -4.01 2.28
CA LEU A 211 16.89 -4.23 1.53
C LEU A 211 18.07 -4.51 2.46
N SER A 212 18.21 -3.76 3.57
CA SER A 212 19.29 -3.94 4.53
C SER A 212 19.20 -5.27 5.27
N ALA A 213 18.02 -5.66 5.76
CA ALA A 213 17.78 -6.93 6.44
C ALA A 213 18.10 -8.14 5.55
N ALA A 214 17.80 -8.06 4.25
CA ALA A 214 18.11 -9.12 3.29
C ALA A 214 19.63 -9.27 3.07
N THR A 215 20.38 -8.16 3.01
CA THR A 215 21.85 -8.19 2.96
C THR A 215 22.47 -8.71 4.25
N SER A 216 22.00 -8.26 5.42
CA SER A 216 22.53 -8.68 6.72
C SER A 216 22.28 -10.16 6.99
N ALA A 217 21.09 -10.66 6.64
CA ALA A 217 20.77 -12.08 6.76
C ALA A 217 21.63 -12.96 5.83
N ALA A 218 21.92 -12.50 4.61
CA ALA A 218 22.82 -13.20 3.71
C ALA A 218 24.25 -13.27 4.28
N ILE A 219 24.76 -12.17 4.85
CA ILE A 219 26.10 -12.13 5.48
C ILE A 219 26.15 -13.03 6.72
N GLY A 220 25.14 -12.95 7.60
CA GLY A 220 25.07 -13.74 8.83
C GLY A 220 24.94 -15.25 8.60
N ILE A 221 24.16 -15.69 7.61
CA ILE A 221 24.06 -17.11 7.23
C ILE A 221 25.41 -17.63 6.70
N THR A 222 26.14 -16.79 5.96
CA THR A 222 27.45 -17.16 5.41
C THR A 222 28.52 -17.24 6.50
N ALA A 223 28.50 -16.33 7.48
CA ALA A 223 29.41 -16.33 8.62
C ALA A 223 29.13 -17.51 9.58
N ALA A 224 27.87 -17.81 9.85
CA ALA A 224 27.45 -18.90 10.75
C ALA A 224 27.77 -20.29 10.19
N HIS A 225 27.85 -20.47 8.87
CA HIS A 225 28.25 -21.73 8.24
C HIS A 225 29.76 -21.98 8.20
N LEU A 226 30.58 -20.93 8.38
CA LEU A 226 32.03 -21.07 8.31
C LEU A 226 32.67 -21.29 9.69
N GLY A 227 32.09 -20.78 10.77
CA GLY A 227 32.68 -20.93 12.12
C GLY A 227 34.11 -20.35 12.23
N PRO A 228 34.67 -20.21 13.45
CA PRO A 228 36.02 -19.67 13.62
C PRO A 228 37.09 -20.53 12.94
N ALA A 229 36.89 -21.85 12.87
CA ALA A 229 37.84 -22.80 12.31
C ALA A 229 37.72 -23.00 10.78
N GLY A 230 36.54 -22.75 10.18
CA GLY A 230 36.36 -22.91 8.73
C GLY A 230 36.87 -21.72 7.92
N PHE A 231 37.02 -20.55 8.53
CA PHE A 231 37.66 -19.40 7.87
C PHE A 231 39.15 -19.63 7.61
N ASP A 232 39.89 -20.21 8.56
CA ASP A 232 41.30 -20.56 8.38
C ASP A 232 41.51 -21.75 7.44
N LEU A 233 40.56 -22.70 7.38
CA LEU A 233 40.57 -23.81 6.43
C LEU A 233 40.21 -23.38 5.00
N ALA A 234 39.35 -22.38 4.83
CA ALA A 234 38.99 -21.81 3.53
C ALA A 234 40.11 -20.94 2.92
N LEU A 235 40.98 -20.35 3.75
CA LEU A 235 42.14 -19.57 3.32
C LEU A 235 43.33 -20.45 2.91
N ASN A 236 43.45 -21.67 3.46
CA ASN A 236 44.60 -22.56 3.24
C ASN A 236 44.41 -23.64 2.17
N SER A 237 43.25 -23.73 1.47
CA SER A 237 43.10 -24.66 0.35
C SER A 237 43.79 -24.12 -0.93
N ASN A 238 45.11 -24.02 -0.89
CA ASN A 238 45.95 -23.81 -2.06
C ASN A 238 45.97 -25.09 -2.90
N GLY A 239 45.16 -25.14 -3.96
CA GLY A 239 45.26 -26.24 -4.91
C GLY A 239 44.12 -26.34 -5.93
N ARG A 240 44.13 -25.44 -6.92
CA ARG A 240 43.42 -25.56 -8.21
C ARG A 240 41.88 -25.66 -8.16
N GLY A 241 41.27 -24.49 -8.38
CA GLY A 241 40.11 -24.33 -9.28
C GLY A 241 38.74 -24.49 -8.64
N ASN A 242 38.00 -23.37 -8.53
CA ASN A 242 36.61 -23.27 -8.09
C ASN A 242 36.35 -23.54 -6.61
N GLY A 243 37.13 -22.90 -5.74
CA GLY A 243 36.81 -22.84 -4.31
C GLY A 243 35.49 -22.09 -4.08
N LEU A 244 34.65 -22.64 -3.20
CA LEU A 244 33.39 -22.05 -2.69
C LEU A 244 33.54 -20.57 -2.29
N TYR A 245 34.72 -20.16 -1.81
CA TYR A 245 35.06 -18.78 -1.50
C TYR A 245 34.96 -17.85 -2.72
N ALA A 246 35.44 -18.26 -3.90
CA ALA A 246 35.32 -17.47 -5.13
C ALA A 246 33.85 -17.34 -5.58
N GLN A 247 33.04 -18.38 -5.35
CA GLN A 247 31.58 -18.31 -5.59
C GLN A 247 30.87 -17.41 -4.59
N VAL A 248 31.27 -17.40 -3.32
CA VAL A 248 30.71 -16.52 -2.29
C VAL A 248 31.12 -15.08 -2.56
N VAL A 249 32.38 -14.81 -2.90
CA VAL A 249 32.85 -13.46 -3.27
C VAL A 249 32.19 -12.97 -4.55
N ASP A 250 32.03 -13.81 -5.58
CA ASP A 250 31.29 -13.47 -6.81
C ASP A 250 29.79 -13.23 -6.50
N LEU A 251 29.18 -14.02 -5.61
CA LEU A 251 27.80 -13.82 -5.21
C LEU A 251 27.62 -12.54 -4.38
N VAL A 252 28.54 -12.24 -3.45
CA VAL A 252 28.53 -11.00 -2.65
C VAL A 252 28.77 -9.80 -3.55
N GLN A 253 29.74 -9.85 -4.48
CA GLN A 253 29.97 -8.78 -5.45
C GLN A 253 28.79 -8.59 -6.39
N ARG A 254 28.16 -9.66 -6.88
CA ARG A 254 26.94 -9.55 -7.69
C ARG A 254 25.76 -9.03 -6.89
N THR A 255 25.63 -9.42 -5.63
CA THR A 255 24.55 -8.95 -4.77
C THR A 255 24.77 -7.49 -4.42
N GLN A 256 25.99 -7.07 -4.09
CA GLN A 256 26.36 -5.68 -3.83
C GLN A 256 26.23 -4.81 -5.08
N ALA A 257 26.62 -5.32 -6.26
CA ALA A 257 26.39 -4.65 -7.54
C ALA A 257 24.90 -4.51 -7.84
N VAL A 258 24.08 -5.55 -7.58
CA VAL A 258 22.62 -5.48 -7.75
C VAL A 258 21.99 -4.56 -6.72
N THR A 259 22.46 -4.53 -5.47
CA THR A 259 21.96 -3.61 -4.43
C THR A 259 22.32 -2.17 -4.75
N ASN A 260 23.53 -1.90 -5.24
CA ASN A 260 23.94 -0.58 -5.71
C ASN A 260 23.13 -0.16 -6.94
N LEU A 261 22.97 -1.05 -7.93
CA LEU A 261 22.19 -0.77 -9.13
C LEU A 261 20.70 -0.57 -8.80
N THR A 262 20.17 -1.32 -7.85
CA THR A 262 18.79 -1.18 -7.37
C THR A 262 18.65 0.11 -6.57
N GLY A 263 19.61 0.44 -5.71
CA GLY A 263 19.67 1.69 -4.95
C GLY A 263 19.78 2.92 -5.86
N GLU A 264 20.58 2.86 -6.92
CA GLU A 264 20.71 3.91 -7.94
C GLU A 264 19.45 4.02 -8.82
N ILE A 265 18.85 2.90 -9.23
CA ILE A 265 17.58 2.92 -9.97
C ILE A 265 16.46 3.49 -9.09
N TYR A 266 16.44 3.16 -7.80
CA TYR A 266 15.49 3.74 -6.84
C TYR A 266 15.78 5.21 -6.58
N SER A 267 17.04 5.63 -6.41
CA SER A 267 17.37 7.04 -6.20
C SER A 267 17.00 7.88 -7.41
N VAL A 268 17.29 7.41 -8.62
CA VAL A 268 16.89 8.08 -9.88
C VAL A 268 15.37 8.15 -10.02
N LYS A 269 14.65 7.06 -9.74
CA LYS A 269 13.18 7.04 -9.79
C LYS A 269 12.54 7.90 -8.71
N LEU A 270 13.15 8.00 -7.54
CA LEU A 270 12.64 8.80 -6.44
C LEU A 270 12.98 10.29 -6.62
N GLN A 271 14.12 10.60 -7.22
CA GLN A 271 14.47 11.95 -7.63
C GLN A 271 13.53 12.44 -8.74
N ASP A 272 13.22 11.59 -9.74
CA ASP A 272 12.19 11.89 -10.75
C ASP A 272 10.81 12.17 -10.12
N ILE A 273 10.44 11.44 -9.06
CA ILE A 273 9.19 11.70 -8.32
C ILE A 273 9.26 13.02 -7.55
N ASP A 274 10.38 13.33 -6.90
CA ASP A 274 10.56 14.57 -6.15
C ASP A 274 10.56 15.79 -7.10
N ASP A 275 11.24 15.68 -8.24
CA ASP A 275 11.26 16.71 -9.29
C ASP A 275 9.85 16.96 -9.82
N ARG A 276 9.08 15.90 -10.13
CA ARG A 276 7.68 16.04 -10.55
C ARG A 276 6.79 16.62 -9.45
N TYR A 277 7.10 16.35 -8.18
CA TYR A 277 6.37 16.93 -7.06
C TYR A 277 6.67 18.44 -6.92
N GLN A 278 7.93 18.85 -7.08
CA GLN A 278 8.29 20.27 -7.10
C GLN A 278 7.70 20.99 -8.30
N GLU A 279 7.68 20.36 -9.48
CA GLU A 279 6.99 20.89 -10.67
C GLU A 279 5.49 21.07 -10.39
N LEU A 280 4.82 20.07 -9.79
CA LEU A 280 3.41 20.19 -9.44
C LEU A 280 3.15 21.27 -8.38
N ALA A 281 4.03 21.41 -7.40
CA ALA A 281 3.94 22.44 -6.35
C ALA A 281 4.09 23.84 -6.95
N SER A 282 5.10 24.05 -7.80
CA SER A 282 5.29 25.33 -8.51
C SER A 282 4.15 25.65 -9.47
N LEU A 283 3.60 24.65 -10.17
CA LEU A 283 2.43 24.83 -11.03
C LEU A 283 1.18 25.19 -10.20
N SER A 284 1.02 24.57 -9.03
CA SER A 284 -0.06 24.90 -8.10
C SER A 284 0.07 26.32 -7.56
N GLU A 285 1.28 26.76 -7.21
CA GLU A 285 1.55 28.13 -6.78
C GLU A 285 1.26 29.13 -7.91
N ALA A 286 1.72 28.84 -9.13
CA ALA A 286 1.43 29.66 -10.31
C ALA A 286 -0.08 29.74 -10.62
N HIS A 287 -0.82 28.64 -10.42
CA HIS A 287 -2.28 28.65 -10.53
C HIS A 287 -2.95 29.45 -9.41
N GLY A 288 -2.44 29.38 -8.17
CA GLY A 288 -2.88 30.22 -7.06
C GLY A 288 -2.74 31.70 -7.40
N LEU A 289 -1.56 32.13 -7.85
CA LEU A 289 -1.31 33.50 -8.29
C LEU A 289 -2.21 33.93 -9.46
N ARG A 290 -2.52 33.03 -10.40
CA ARG A 290 -3.47 33.34 -11.49
C ARG A 290 -4.90 33.51 -10.97
N ILE A 291 -5.31 32.71 -9.99
CA ILE A 291 -6.63 32.84 -9.35
C ILE A 291 -6.69 34.16 -8.60
N ASP A 292 -5.67 34.48 -7.79
CA ASP A 292 -5.60 35.74 -7.05
C ASP A 292 -5.67 36.94 -7.99
N ASN A 293 -4.91 36.93 -9.09
CA ASN A 293 -4.99 37.97 -10.12
C ASN A 293 -6.38 38.08 -10.79
N ILE A 294 -7.07 36.95 -11.00
CA ILE A 294 -8.44 36.96 -11.53
C ILE A 294 -9.39 37.55 -10.48
N VAL A 295 -9.26 37.17 -9.22
CA VAL A 295 -10.08 37.66 -8.11
C VAL A 295 -9.85 39.16 -7.90
N ASP A 296 -8.62 39.63 -7.92
CA ASP A 296 -8.26 41.05 -7.85
C ASP A 296 -8.83 41.84 -9.03
N ALA A 297 -8.79 41.26 -10.24
CA ALA A 297 -9.37 41.86 -11.44
C ALA A 297 -10.91 41.92 -11.41
N LEU A 298 -11.59 41.05 -10.65
CA LEU A 298 -13.03 41.10 -10.44
C LEU A 298 -13.46 42.22 -9.48
N GLY A 299 -12.53 42.81 -8.72
CA GLY A 299 -12.80 43.90 -7.78
C GLY A 299 -13.47 43.43 -6.48
N PRO A 300 -13.78 44.35 -5.54
CA PRO A 300 -14.37 44.00 -4.26
C PRO A 300 -15.78 43.41 -4.45
N SER A 301 -16.07 42.32 -3.72
CA SER A 301 -17.40 41.73 -3.69
C SER A 301 -18.42 42.68 -3.07
N ASN A 302 -19.68 42.50 -3.42
CA ASN A 302 -20.77 43.28 -2.85
C ASN A 302 -21.09 42.84 -1.40
N THR A 303 -22.08 43.49 -0.77
CA THR A 303 -22.51 43.18 0.61
C THR A 303 -23.07 41.76 0.79
N GLU A 304 -23.38 41.06 -0.30
CA GLU A 304 -23.85 39.66 -0.31
C GLU A 304 -22.73 38.67 -0.63
N GLY A 305 -21.49 39.13 -0.82
CA GLY A 305 -20.33 38.30 -1.17
C GLY A 305 -20.25 37.87 -2.63
N LEU A 306 -21.07 38.46 -3.51
CA LEU A 306 -21.08 38.19 -4.94
C LEU A 306 -20.15 39.17 -5.67
N TYR A 307 -19.28 38.64 -6.52
CA TYR A 307 -18.53 39.44 -7.49
C TYR A 307 -19.47 39.76 -8.65
N TYR A 308 -19.71 41.05 -8.90
CA TYR A 308 -20.36 41.43 -10.14
C TYR A 308 -19.39 41.10 -11.27
N SER A 309 -19.62 39.98 -11.96
CA SER A 309 -19.28 39.96 -13.37
C SER A 309 -19.96 41.22 -13.91
N THR A 310 -19.21 42.20 -14.39
CA THR A 310 -19.76 43.17 -15.33
C THR A 310 -20.37 42.31 -16.41
N THR A 311 -21.66 42.02 -16.26
CA THR A 311 -22.40 41.21 -17.19
C THR A 311 -22.29 42.05 -18.45
N PRO A 312 -21.69 41.53 -19.53
CA PRO A 312 -21.82 42.19 -20.81
C PRO A 312 -23.32 42.41 -20.96
N LYS A 313 -23.73 43.64 -21.30
CA LYS A 313 -25.12 43.90 -21.69
C LYS A 313 -25.58 42.70 -22.56
N PRO A 314 -26.81 42.20 -22.38
CA PRO A 314 -27.27 40.90 -22.92
C PRO A 314 -27.11 40.71 -24.44
N ASP A 315 -26.64 41.71 -25.17
CA ASP A 315 -26.37 41.70 -26.61
C ASP A 315 -24.89 41.43 -26.98
N TYR A 316 -23.98 41.18 -26.03
CA TYR A 316 -22.59 40.82 -26.37
C TYR A 316 -22.39 39.30 -26.32
N PRO A 317 -22.33 38.60 -27.47
CA PRO A 317 -22.01 37.19 -27.50
C PRO A 317 -20.62 36.98 -26.89
N VAL A 318 -20.55 36.11 -25.88
CA VAL A 318 -19.28 35.65 -25.32
C VAL A 318 -18.45 35.09 -26.49
N PRO A 319 -17.26 35.64 -26.78
CA PRO A 319 -16.50 35.23 -27.95
C PRO A 319 -16.22 33.72 -27.91
N ASP A 320 -16.52 33.01 -28.99
CA ASP A 320 -16.31 31.56 -29.12
C ASP A 320 -14.89 31.12 -28.73
N ALA A 321 -13.91 32.02 -28.88
CA ALA A 321 -12.54 31.83 -28.45
C ALA A 321 -12.40 31.47 -26.95
N VAL A 322 -13.23 32.03 -26.07
CA VAL A 322 -13.19 31.76 -24.62
C VAL A 322 -13.75 30.37 -24.33
N TYR A 323 -14.89 30.01 -24.94
CA TYR A 323 -15.44 28.65 -24.83
C TYR A 323 -14.47 27.60 -25.38
N HIS A 324 -13.84 27.88 -26.52
CA HIS A 324 -12.85 26.98 -27.11
C HIS A 324 -11.60 26.85 -26.23
N HIS A 325 -11.20 27.91 -25.52
CA HIS A 325 -10.07 27.88 -24.60
C HIS A 325 -10.38 27.05 -23.35
N ILE A 326 -11.55 27.26 -22.72
CA ILE A 326 -12.00 26.49 -21.55
C ILE A 326 -12.14 25.01 -21.90
N ARG A 327 -12.74 24.70 -23.06
CA ARG A 327 -12.87 23.32 -23.54
C ARG A 327 -11.51 22.66 -23.76
N LYS A 328 -10.56 23.38 -24.39
CA LYS A 328 -9.19 22.90 -24.60
C LYS A 328 -8.45 22.63 -23.28
N ILE A 329 -8.63 23.48 -22.27
CA ILE A 329 -8.05 23.24 -20.93
C ILE A 329 -8.68 21.99 -20.30
N SER A 330 -10.00 21.88 -20.33
CA SER A 330 -10.72 20.70 -19.80
C SER A 330 -10.25 19.41 -20.48
N ASP A 331 -10.12 19.41 -21.81
CA ASP A 331 -9.66 18.25 -22.57
C ASP A 331 -8.20 17.89 -22.23
N ASN A 332 -7.31 18.89 -22.11
CA ASN A 332 -5.92 18.68 -21.71
C ASN A 332 -5.80 18.12 -20.28
N THR A 333 -6.59 18.63 -19.33
CA THR A 333 -6.63 18.12 -17.96
C THR A 333 -7.13 16.67 -17.94
N GLY A 334 -8.16 16.34 -18.73
CA GLY A 334 -8.64 14.97 -18.90
C GLY A 334 -7.56 14.02 -19.41
N GLN A 335 -6.79 14.44 -20.42
CA GLN A 335 -5.67 13.64 -20.95
C GLN A 335 -4.54 13.44 -19.93
N HIS A 336 -4.19 14.47 -19.15
CA HIS A 336 -3.19 14.33 -18.09
C HIS A 336 -3.63 13.37 -16.98
N MET A 337 -4.92 13.43 -16.59
CA MET A 337 -5.48 12.52 -15.60
C MET A 337 -5.44 11.06 -16.08
N GLN A 338 -5.79 10.82 -17.36
CA GLN A 338 -5.71 9.49 -17.96
C GLN A 338 -4.26 8.95 -18.00
N ARG A 339 -3.27 9.81 -18.31
CA ARG A 339 -1.86 9.41 -18.25
C ARG A 339 -1.44 9.03 -16.83
N LEU A 340 -1.81 9.82 -15.82
CA LEU A 340 -1.52 9.50 -14.43
C LEU A 340 -2.15 8.17 -13.98
N TYR A 341 -3.40 7.91 -14.36
CA TYR A 341 -4.03 6.62 -14.08
C TYR A 341 -3.27 5.45 -14.73
N HIS A 342 -2.85 5.62 -15.99
CA HIS A 342 -2.05 4.61 -16.68
C HIS A 342 -0.70 4.37 -15.98
N ASP A 343 0.00 5.43 -15.59
CA ASP A 343 1.29 5.35 -14.89
C ASP A 343 1.15 4.66 -13.53
N MET A 344 0.11 4.98 -12.77
CA MET A 344 -0.18 4.32 -11.49
C MET A 344 -0.49 2.83 -11.67
N GLU A 345 -1.24 2.47 -12.71
CA GLU A 345 -1.54 1.08 -13.03
C GLU A 345 -0.27 0.30 -13.39
N GLN A 346 0.62 0.91 -14.19
CA GLN A 346 1.93 0.34 -14.52
C GLN A 346 2.80 0.17 -13.27
N MET A 347 2.80 1.16 -12.37
CA MET A 347 3.53 1.07 -11.10
C MET A 347 3.02 -0.08 -10.23
N ARG A 348 1.69 -0.24 -10.09
CA ARG A 348 1.08 -1.36 -9.36
C ARG A 348 1.47 -2.70 -9.97
N LYS A 349 1.44 -2.83 -11.32
CA LYS A 349 1.89 -4.04 -12.02
C LYS A 349 3.36 -4.35 -11.76
N ASN A 350 4.22 -3.33 -11.76
CA ASN A 350 5.65 -3.49 -11.50
C ASN A 350 5.94 -3.90 -10.07
N ILE A 351 5.24 -3.32 -9.08
CA ILE A 351 5.34 -3.73 -7.67
C ILE A 351 4.90 -5.18 -7.51
N ASN A 352 3.77 -5.58 -8.07
CA ASN A 352 3.30 -6.97 -8.01
C ASN A 352 4.30 -7.95 -8.65
N ARG A 353 4.92 -7.58 -9.77
CA ARG A 353 5.97 -8.40 -10.42
C ARG A 353 7.21 -8.51 -9.53
N MET A 354 7.58 -7.44 -8.84
CA MET A 354 8.70 -7.42 -7.91
C MET A 354 8.42 -8.32 -6.70
N ASP A 355 7.23 -8.24 -6.11
CA ASP A 355 6.78 -9.11 -5.02
C ASP A 355 6.82 -10.58 -5.42
N LEU A 356 6.32 -10.92 -6.62
CA LEU A 356 6.39 -12.28 -7.15
C LEU A 356 7.84 -12.78 -7.30
N ARG A 357 8.77 -11.91 -7.74
CA ARG A 357 10.20 -12.27 -7.83
C ARG A 357 10.81 -12.48 -6.45
N LEU A 358 10.46 -11.63 -5.47
CA LEU A 358 10.89 -11.76 -4.07
C LEU A 358 10.39 -13.07 -3.45
N ILE A 359 9.11 -13.40 -3.64
CA ILE A 359 8.51 -14.65 -3.15
C ILE A 359 9.22 -15.86 -3.78
N LYS A 360 9.42 -15.88 -5.10
CA LYS A 360 10.13 -16.98 -5.77
C LYS A 360 11.57 -17.16 -5.28
N ARG A 361 12.26 -16.06 -4.99
CA ARG A 361 13.62 -16.11 -4.43
C ARG A 361 13.60 -16.65 -2.99
N LEU A 362 12.66 -16.21 -2.16
CA LEU A 362 12.46 -16.73 -0.82
C LEU A 362 12.15 -18.23 -0.82
N GLU A 363 11.27 -18.69 -1.71
CA GLU A 363 10.95 -20.12 -1.88
C GLU A 363 12.16 -20.94 -2.34
N LYS A 364 13.02 -20.38 -3.20
CA LYS A 364 14.23 -21.05 -3.65
C LYS A 364 15.22 -21.25 -2.50
N VAL A 365 15.37 -20.25 -1.64
CA VAL A 365 16.20 -20.34 -0.42
C VAL A 365 15.63 -21.39 0.53
N ASP A 366 14.30 -21.45 0.69
CA ASP A 366 13.61 -22.42 1.55
C ASP A 366 13.76 -23.89 1.08
N ARG A 367 14.11 -24.12 -0.20
CA ARG A 367 14.38 -25.48 -0.73
C ARG A 367 15.85 -25.88 -0.67
N MET A 368 16.75 -24.94 -0.37
CA MET A 368 18.20 -25.17 -0.33
C MET A 368 18.76 -25.24 1.09
N GLY A 369 17.99 -24.77 2.09
CA GLY A 369 18.19 -25.09 3.51
C GLY A 369 17.33 -26.26 3.92
#